data_AF-I4DQ37-F1
#
_entry.id   AF-I4DQ37-F1
#
_cell.length_a   1.000
_cell.length_b   1.000
_cell.length_c   1.000
_cell.angle_alpha   90.00
_cell.angle_beta   90.00
_cell.angle_gamma   90.00
#
_symmetry.space_group_name_H-M   'P 1'
#
loop_
_entity.id
_entity.type
_entity.pdbx_description
1 polymer ?
#
loop_
_entity_poly.entity_id
_entity_poly.type
_entity_poly.pdbx_seq_one_letter_code
_entity_poly.pdbx_strand_id
1 'polypeptide(L)'
;HILAILVVCLLFANSSQFLQKLFCSGSHEKWIPCKSDCIQDTCKYVGRPVSCLEVIPCSPGCVCEIGFARKNESAPCKPVLECLF
;
A
#
# COMPACT_ATOMS: atom_id res chain seq x y z
N HIS A 1 8.61 4.46 34.20
CA HIS A 1 7.73 3.61 33.36
C HIS A 1 7.44 4.21 31.98
N ILE A 2 6.96 5.45 31.86
CA ILE A 2 6.59 6.07 30.57
C ILE A 2 7.76 6.13 29.57
N LEU A 3 8.96 6.51 30.02
CA LEU A 3 10.14 6.61 29.16
C LEU A 3 10.52 5.26 28.52
N ALA A 4 10.42 4.16 29.27
CA ALA A 4 10.71 2.82 28.76
C ALA A 4 9.69 2.38 27.70
N ILE A 5 8.41 2.71 27.89
CA ILE A 5 7.35 2.42 26.91
C ILE A 5 7.61 3.18 25.60
N LEU A 6 7.95 4.47 25.68
CA LEU A 6 8.27 5.28 24.49
C LEU A 6 9.47 4.73 23.72
N VAL A 7 10.54 4.34 24.42
CA VAL A 7 11.73 3.74 23.78
C VAL A 7 11.36 2.44 23.06
N VAL A 8 10.58 1.57 23.70
CA VAL A 8 10.10 0.33 23.09
C VAL A 8 9.26 0.61 21.83
N CYS A 9 8.32 1.56 21.89
CA CYS A 9 7.52 1.96 20.74
C CYS A 9 8.36 2.47 19.56
N LEU A 10 9.39 3.28 19.81
CA LEU A 10 10.27 3.80 18.76
C LEU A 10 11.11 2.70 18.10
N LEU A 11 11.58 1.71 18.87
CA LEU A 11 12.30 0.56 18.31
C LEU A 11 11.40 -0.27 17.38
N PHE A 12 10.14 -0.52 17.79
CA PHE A 12 9.17 -1.22 16.95
C PHE A 12 8.78 -0.43 15.70
N ALA A 13 8.54 0.88 15.83
CA ALA A 13 8.22 1.75 14.70
C ALA A 13 9.36 1.81 13.66
N ASN A 14 10.61 1.96 14.13
CA ASN A 14 11.79 1.97 13.26
C ASN A 14 11.95 0.62 12.52
N SER A 15 11.74 -0.50 13.22
CA SER A 15 11.83 -1.83 12.63
C SER A 15 10.75 -2.06 11.56
N SER A 16 9.52 -1.62 11.84
CA SER A 16 8.39 -1.71 10.91
C SER A 16 8.61 -0.86 9.66
N GLN A 17 9.09 0.37 9.81
CA GLN A 17 9.37 1.26 8.68
C GLN A 17 10.54 0.74 7.84
N PHE A 18 11.55 0.15 8.49
CA PHE A 18 12.68 -0.47 7.80
C PHE A 18 12.23 -1.67 6.95
N LEU A 19 11.41 -2.57 7.51
CA LEU A 19 10.86 -3.71 6.76
C LEU A 19 9.97 -3.25 5.60
N GLN A 20 9.15 -2.22 5.80
CA GLN A 20 8.30 -1.68 4.73
C GLN A 20 9.13 -1.12 3.58
N LYS A 21 10.19 -0.37 3.89
CA LYS A 21 11.12 0.19 2.89
C LYS A 21 11.97 -0.87 2.18
N LEU A 22 12.20 -2.02 2.82
CA LEU A 22 12.93 -3.15 2.25
C LEU A 22 12.14 -3.81 1.11
N PHE A 23 10.81 -3.92 1.24
CA PHE A 23 9.95 -4.57 0.23
C PHE A 23 9.34 -3.57 -0.76
N CYS A 24 9.00 -2.37 -0.31
CA CYS A 24 8.40 -1.33 -1.14
C CYS A 24 9.19 -0.03 -0.99
N SER A 25 9.82 0.42 -2.08
CA SER A 25 10.65 1.62 -2.07
C SER A 25 9.86 2.90 -2.37
N GLY A 26 8.64 2.77 -2.89
CA GLY A 26 7.80 3.91 -3.27
C GLY A 26 7.20 4.63 -2.07
N SER A 27 7.07 5.95 -2.19
CA SER A 27 6.30 6.75 -1.22
C SER A 27 4.84 6.32 -1.24
N HIS A 28 4.23 6.22 -0.06
CA HIS A 28 2.84 5.75 0.12
C HIS A 28 2.59 4.34 -0.40
N GLU A 29 3.62 3.51 -0.43
CA GLU A 29 3.47 2.07 -0.67
C GLU A 29 3.54 1.29 0.64
N LYS A 30 2.73 0.24 0.70
CA LYS A 30 2.71 -0.73 1.79
C LYS A 30 2.84 -2.12 1.21
N TRP A 31 3.73 -2.90 1.82
CA TRP A 31 3.82 -4.32 1.55
C TRP A 31 2.66 -5.07 2.17
N ILE A 32 1.99 -5.91 1.38
CA ILE A 32 0.98 -6.83 1.89
C ILE A 32 1.27 -8.26 1.41
N PRO A 33 1.03 -9.27 2.26
CA PRO A 33 1.30 -10.67 1.91
C PRO A 33 0.32 -11.23 0.87
N CYS A 34 -0.79 -10.55 0.62
CA CYS A 34 -1.88 -11.01 -0.24
C CYS A 34 -2.46 -9.81 -0.99
N LYS A 35 -1.81 -9.42 -2.08
CA LYS A 35 -2.30 -8.45 -3.07
C LYS A 35 -3.14 -9.18 -4.10
N SER A 36 -4.36 -8.69 -4.31
CA SER A 36 -5.24 -9.20 -5.36
C SER A 36 -4.82 -8.64 -6.71
N ASP A 37 -4.67 -9.50 -7.71
CA ASP A 37 -4.44 -9.04 -9.09
C ASP A 37 -5.72 -8.47 -9.73
N CYS A 38 -6.88 -8.81 -9.19
CA CYS A 38 -8.16 -8.27 -9.63
C CYS A 38 -8.40 -6.85 -9.09
N ILE A 39 -8.17 -6.65 -7.79
CA ILE A 39 -8.39 -5.35 -7.14
C ILE A 39 -7.07 -4.59 -7.17
N GLN A 40 -6.89 -3.78 -8.21
CA GLN A 40 -5.71 -2.94 -8.35
C GLN A 40 -5.92 -1.54 -7.80
N ASP A 41 -4.87 -0.99 -7.21
CA ASP A 41 -4.77 0.36 -6.66
C ASP A 41 -4.48 1.43 -7.74
N THR A 42 -4.98 1.21 -8.96
CA THR A 42 -4.76 2.15 -10.07
C THR A 42 -5.88 3.18 -10.20
N CYS A 43 -5.56 4.35 -10.74
CA CYS A 43 -6.53 5.42 -11.02
C CYS A 43 -7.73 4.94 -11.86
N LYS A 44 -7.58 3.87 -12.66
CA LYS A 44 -8.66 3.26 -13.44
C LYS A 44 -9.83 2.78 -12.57
N TYR A 45 -9.57 2.40 -11.33
CA TYR A 45 -10.54 1.78 -10.42
C TYR A 45 -11.02 2.71 -9.30
N VAL A 46 -10.44 3.91 -9.18
CA VAL A 46 -10.87 4.90 -8.19
C VAL A 46 -12.33 5.30 -8.45
N GLY A 47 -13.19 5.13 -7.43
CA GLY A 47 -14.62 5.45 -7.51
C GLY A 47 -15.45 4.50 -8.38
N ARG A 48 -14.89 3.36 -8.80
CA ARG A 48 -15.60 2.36 -9.62
C ARG A 48 -15.80 1.06 -8.85
N PRO A 49 -16.97 0.40 -8.97
CA PRO A 49 -17.13 -0.94 -8.44
C PRO A 49 -16.22 -1.90 -9.23
N VAL A 50 -15.45 -2.71 -8.52
CA VAL A 50 -14.62 -3.78 -9.10
C VAL A 50 -15.24 -5.12 -8.71
N SER A 51 -15.60 -5.92 -9.70
CA SER A 51 -16.09 -7.29 -9.50
C SER A 51 -15.07 -8.28 -10.04
N CYS A 52 -14.54 -9.13 -9.16
CA CYS A 52 -13.73 -10.27 -9.55
C CYS A 52 -14.67 -11.42 -9.93
N LEU A 53 -14.75 -11.74 -11.21
CA LEU A 53 -15.60 -12.83 -11.70
C LEU A 53 -15.06 -14.21 -11.30
N GLU A 54 -13.76 -14.29 -11.05
CA GLU A 54 -13.07 -15.51 -10.64
C GLU A 54 -12.25 -15.25 -9.38
N VAL A 55 -12.10 -16.29 -8.54
CA VAL A 55 -11.22 -16.25 -7.38
C VAL A 55 -9.79 -16.41 -7.87
N ILE A 56 -9.12 -15.28 -8.09
CA ILE A 56 -7.70 -15.26 -8.44
C ILE A 56 -6.88 -15.38 -7.15
N PRO A 57 -5.95 -16.36 -7.05
CA PRO A 57 -5.02 -16.43 -5.93
C PRO A 57 -4.26 -15.12 -5.78
N CYS A 58 -4.23 -14.57 -4.56
CA CYS A 58 -3.43 -13.38 -4.31
C CYS A 58 -1.94 -13.74 -4.22
N SER A 59 -1.10 -12.77 -4.55
CA SER A 59 0.35 -12.86 -4.41
C SER A 59 0.86 -11.76 -3.48
N PRO A 60 1.97 -11.96 -2.77
CA PRO A 60 2.57 -10.87 -2.01
C PRO A 60 2.92 -9.70 -2.94
N GLY A 61 2.53 -8.47 -2.58
CA GLY A 61 2.66 -7.29 -3.45
C GLY A 61 2.71 -5.95 -2.70
N CYS A 62 3.33 -4.94 -3.33
CA CYS A 62 3.22 -3.55 -2.88
C CYS A 62 1.89 -2.96 -3.38
N VAL A 63 1.17 -2.30 -2.47
CA VAL A 63 -0.06 -1.56 -2.76
C VAL A 63 0.06 -0.13 -2.25
N CYS A 64 -0.68 0.79 -2.85
CA CYS A 64 -0.83 2.15 -2.36
C CYS A 64 -1.59 2.13 -1.03
N GLU A 65 -1.15 2.98 -0.11
CA GLU A 65 -1.86 3.25 1.13
C GLU A 65 -3.28 3.79 0.86
N ILE A 66 -4.15 3.70 1.85
CA ILE A 66 -5.53 4.21 1.76
C ILE A 66 -5.48 5.70 1.43
N GLY A 67 -6.25 6.11 0.39
CA GLY A 67 -6.26 7.49 -0.09
C GLY A 67 -5.24 7.79 -1.19
N PHE A 68 -4.44 6.81 -1.60
CA PHE A 68 -3.49 6.90 -2.70
C PHE A 68 -3.81 5.89 -3.81
N ALA A 69 -3.46 6.25 -5.03
CA ALA A 69 -3.56 5.39 -6.21
C ALA A 69 -2.41 5.68 -7.19
N ARG A 70 -2.10 4.71 -8.05
CA ARG A 70 -1.06 4.85 -9.07
C ARG A 70 -1.66 4.96 -10.47
N LYS A 71 -1.02 5.69 -11.38
CA LYS A 71 -1.51 5.81 -12.76
C LYS A 71 -1.50 4.46 -13.50
N ASN A 72 -0.47 3.67 -13.25
CA ASN A 72 -0.27 2.30 -13.72
C ASN A 72 0.64 1.58 -12.70
N GLU A 73 0.88 0.28 -12.86
CA GLU A 73 1.62 -0.53 -11.87
C GLU A 73 3.01 0.00 -11.52
N SER A 74 3.71 0.59 -12.49
CA SER A 74 5.06 1.14 -12.33
C SER A 74 5.09 2.59 -11.84
N ALA A 75 3.94 3.28 -11.81
CA ALA A 75 3.85 4.67 -11.39
C ALA A 75 3.87 4.78 -9.85
N PRO A 76 4.36 5.91 -9.31
CA PRO A 76 4.29 6.15 -7.88
C PRO A 76 2.84 6.28 -7.40
N CYS A 77 2.61 5.92 -6.14
CA CYS A 77 1.35 6.20 -5.47
C CYS A 77 1.21 7.72 -5.21
N LYS A 78 0.09 8.27 -5.65
CA LYS A 78 -0.28 9.68 -5.52
C LYS A 78 -1.67 9.80 -4.89
N PRO A 79 -2.00 10.92 -4.22
CA PRO A 79 -3.35 11.16 -3.72
C PRO A 79 -4.41 10.87 -4.77
N VAL A 80 -5.48 10.16 -4.41
CA VAL A 80 -6.55 9.76 -5.36
C VAL A 80 -7.20 10.94 -6.09
N LEU A 81 -7.13 12.14 -5.50
CA LEU A 81 -7.59 13.38 -6.14
C LEU A 81 -6.83 13.70 -7.43
N GLU A 82 -5.58 13.27 -7.56
CA GLU A 82 -4.79 13.42 -8.78
C GLU A 82 -5.25 12.49 -9.91
N CYS A 83 -6.07 11.46 -9.62
CA CYS A 83 -6.66 10.61 -10.66
C CYS A 83 -7.85 11.27 -11.38
N LEU A 84 -8.34 12.40 -10.88
CA LEU A 84 -9.51 13.11 -11.41
C LEU A 84 -9.15 14.16 -12.48
N PHE A 85 -7.86 14.30 -12.81
CA PHE A 85 -7.33 15.31 -13.73
C PHE A 85 -6.54 14.68 -14.88
#